data_AF-A0A537F2F9-F1
#
_entry.id   AF-A0A537F2F9-F1
#
_cell.length_a   1.000
_cell.length_b   1.000
_cell.length_c   1.000
_cell.angle_alpha   90.00
_cell.angle_beta   90.00
_cell.angle_gamma   90.00
#
_symmetry.space_group_name_H-M   'P 1'
#
loop_
_entity.id
_entity.type
_entity.pdbx_description
1 polymer ?
#
loop_
_entity_poly.entity_id
_entity_poly.type
_entity_poly.pdbx_seq_one_letter_code
_entity_poly.pdbx_strand_id
1 'polypeptide(L)' 'MLTYRIEGSDCEIVTIDSASEREGIGTALIGAVEERAKAKGCRRLWLITTNDNLNALGFYQRRGFRLTALYPDALEASKS' A
#
# COMPACT_ATOMS: atom_id res chain seq x y z
N MET A 1 -2.42 9.61 8.14
CA MET A 1 -1.15 9.99 7.48
C MET A 1 -0.70 8.85 6.56
N LEU A 2 -0.03 9.12 5.43
CA LEU A 2 0.52 8.07 4.57
C LEU A 2 1.99 8.36 4.29
N THR A 3 2.85 7.36 4.46
CA THR A 3 4.28 7.43 4.07
C THR A 3 4.58 6.46 2.93
N TYR A 4 5.46 6.89 2.03
CA TYR A 4 5.86 6.12 0.87
C TYR A 4 7.35 6.29 0.61
N ARG A 5 7.92 5.33 -0.10
CA ARG A 5 9.33 5.32 -0.54
C ARG A 5 9.37 5.06 -2.03
N ILE A 6 10.26 5.76 -2.73
CA ILE A 6 10.48 5.56 -4.18
C ILE A 6 11.89 5.02 -4.36
N GLU A 7 11.99 3.87 -5.03
CA GLU A 7 13.25 3.22 -5.40
C GLU A 7 13.19 2.86 -6.89
N GLY A 8 14.03 3.50 -7.70
CA GLY A 8 13.99 3.34 -9.16
C GLY A 8 12.63 3.69 -9.75
N SER A 9 11.97 2.72 -10.38
CA SER A 9 10.63 2.88 -10.96
C SER A 9 9.50 2.37 -10.06
N ASP A 10 9.79 2.04 -8.80
CA ASP A 10 8.83 1.49 -7.86
C ASP A 10 8.52 2.50 -6.75
N CYS A 11 7.25 2.62 -6.41
CA CYS A 11 6.76 3.35 -5.25
C CYS A 11 6.11 2.36 -4.28
N GLU A 12 6.64 2.28 -3.07
CA GLU A 12 6.12 1.45 -1.98
C GLU A 12 5.38 2.34 -0.98
N ILE A 13 4.12 2.02 -0.66
CA ILE A 13 3.43 2.60 0.49
C ILE A 13 3.90 1.86 1.74
N VAL A 14 4.58 2.56 2.64
CA VAL A 14 5.20 1.98 3.85
C VAL A 14 4.21 1.96 5.00
N THR A 15 3.51 3.07 5.23
CA THR A 15 2.45 3.13 6.23
C THR A 15 1.25 3.90 5.71
N ILE A 16 0.06 3.40 6.05
CA ILE A 16 -1.18 4.15 5.91
C ILE A 16 -1.89 4.15 7.27
N ASP A 17 -1.87 5.31 7.91
CA ASP A 17 -2.70 5.59 9.07
C ASP A 17 -3.98 6.28 8.60
N SER A 18 -4.90 5.46 8.13
CA SER A 18 -6.30 5.84 7.85
C SER A 18 -7.27 4.99 8.67
N ALA A 19 -6.78 4.42 9.80
CA ALA A 19 -7.47 3.42 10.60
C ALA A 19 -8.80 3.89 11.20
N SER A 20 -9.11 5.17 11.15
CA SER A 20 -10.45 5.68 11.46
C SER A 20 -11.31 5.77 10.19
N GLU A 21 -11.89 4.63 9.78
CA GLU A 21 -13.20 4.39 9.09
C GLU A 21 -13.73 5.36 8.01
N ARG A 22 -12.99 6.40 7.62
CA ARG A 22 -13.40 7.39 6.63
C ARG A 22 -12.83 6.96 5.30
N GLU A 23 -13.56 6.07 4.63
CA GLU A 23 -13.17 5.49 3.33
C GLU A 23 -12.67 6.55 2.32
N GLY A 24 -13.19 7.78 2.39
CA GLY A 24 -12.76 8.89 1.54
C GLY A 24 -11.33 9.39 1.79
N ILE A 25 -10.85 9.40 3.04
CA ILE A 25 -9.49 9.88 3.37
C ILE A 25 -8.45 8.89 2.84
N GLY A 26 -8.66 7.60 3.06
CA GLY A 26 -7.76 6.56 2.55
C GLY A 26 -7.66 6.58 1.02
N THR A 27 -8.79 6.77 0.32
CA THR A 27 -8.79 6.94 -1.14
C THR A 27 -8.00 8.16 -1.59
N ALA A 28 -8.24 9.31 -0.95
CA ALA A 28 -7.56 10.55 -1.31
C ALA A 28 -6.04 10.45 -1.09
N LEU A 29 -5.62 9.81 0.01
CA LEU A 29 -4.20 9.57 0.29
C LEU A 29 -3.54 8.67 -0.76
N ILE A 30 -4.19 7.56 -1.15
CA ILE A 30 -3.69 6.69 -2.21
C ILE A 30 -3.58 7.45 -3.53
N GLY A 31 -4.61 8.20 -3.92
CA GLY A 31 -4.61 8.98 -5.16
C GLY A 31 -3.48 10.02 -5.18
N ALA A 32 -3.23 10.70 -4.07
CA ALA A 32 -2.14 11.67 -3.98
C ALA A 32 -0.75 11.03 -4.17
N VAL A 33 -0.56 9.80 -3.66
CA VAL A 33 0.70 9.05 -3.82
C VAL A 33 0.84 8.53 -5.23
N GLU A 34 -0.24 8.06 -5.83
CA GLU A 34 -0.26 7.60 -7.21
C GLU A 34 0.17 8.71 -8.17
N GLU A 35 -0.40 9.91 -8.03
CA GLU A 35 -0.01 11.07 -8.85
C GLU A 35 1.44 11.48 -8.61
N ARG A 36 1.92 11.42 -7.37
CA ARG A 36 3.33 11.66 -7.06
C ARG A 36 4.25 10.61 -7.69
N ALA A 37 3.87 9.33 -7.65
CA ALA A 37 4.62 8.23 -8.22
C ALA A 37 4.70 8.38 -9.75
N LYS A 38 3.58 8.68 -10.42
CA LYS A 38 3.53 8.99 -11.86
C LYS A 38 4.44 10.16 -12.22
N ALA A 39 4.37 11.26 -11.47
CA ALA A 39 5.22 12.44 -11.70
C ALA A 39 6.72 12.16 -11.51
N LYS A 40 7.07 11.10 -10.79
CA LYS A 40 8.45 10.63 -10.59
C LYS A 40 8.86 9.52 -11.57
N GLY A 41 8.01 9.17 -12.54
CA GLY A 41 8.29 8.12 -13.53
C GLY A 41 8.18 6.70 -12.98
N CYS A 42 7.52 6.52 -11.83
CA CYS A 42 7.25 5.18 -11.30
C CYS A 42 6.28 4.44 -12.21
N ARG A 43 6.52 3.14 -12.38
CA ARG A 43 5.68 2.21 -13.15
C ARG A 43 4.81 1.33 -12.27
N ARG A 44 5.10 1.29 -10.98
CA ARG A 44 4.42 0.44 -10.01
C ARG A 44 4.22 1.17 -8.70
N LEU A 45 3.01 1.07 -8.17
CA LEU A 45 2.65 1.43 -6.81
C LEU A 45 2.25 0.14 -6.08
N TRP A 46 2.88 -0.16 -4.96
CA TRP A 46 2.67 -1.43 -4.25
C TRP A 46 2.82 -1.27 -2.74
N LEU A 47 2.42 -2.30 -1.99
CA LEU A 47 2.54 -2.38 -0.53
C LEU A 47 2.51 -3.83 -0.05
N ILE A 48 2.94 -4.06 1.19
CA ILE A 48 2.76 -5.32 1.91
C ILE A 48 1.76 -5.08 3.05
N THR A 49 0.85 -6.02 3.24
CA THR A 49 -0.07 -6.05 4.37
C THR A 49 -0.15 -7.47 4.91
N THR A 50 -0.55 -7.62 6.18
CA THR A 50 -0.72 -8.94 6.77
C THR A 50 -1.94 -9.64 6.14
N ASN A 51 -1.81 -10.95 5.93
CA ASN A 51 -2.82 -11.78 5.25
C ASN A 51 -4.14 -11.92 6.04
N ASP A 52 -4.11 -11.68 7.34
CA ASP A 52 -5.28 -11.67 8.23
C ASP A 52 -6.10 -10.37 8.15
N ASN A 53 -5.54 -9.29 7.58
CA ASN A 53 -6.21 -8.01 7.45
C ASN A 53 -7.12 -7.95 6.20
N LEU A 54 -8.20 -8.74 6.22
CA LEU A 54 -9.18 -8.84 5.12
C LEU A 54 -9.82 -7.48 4.78
N ASN A 55 -9.98 -6.60 5.77
CA ASN A 55 -10.51 -5.25 5.55
C ASN A 55 -9.55 -4.39 4.71
N ALA A 56 -8.26 -4.42 5.03
CA ALA A 56 -7.23 -3.73 4.24
C ALA A 56 -7.14 -4.33 2.82
N LEU A 57 -7.16 -5.66 2.71
CA LEU A 57 -7.16 -6.36 1.42
C LEU A 57 -8.33 -5.89 0.54
N GLY A 58 -9.55 -5.90 1.07
CA GLY A 58 -10.72 -5.41 0.35
C GLY A 58 -10.63 -3.91 0.01
N PHE A 59 -10.10 -3.09 0.91
CA PHE A 59 -9.87 -1.66 0.68
C PHE A 59 -8.92 -1.41 -0.50
N TYR A 60 -7.81 -2.14 -0.59
CA TYR A 60 -6.85 -2.00 -1.69
C TYR A 60 -7.40 -2.56 -3.01
N GLN A 61 -8.08 -3.72 -2.97
CA GLN A 61 -8.68 -4.32 -4.16
C GLN A 61 -9.77 -3.42 -4.78
N ARG A 62 -10.62 -2.78 -3.97
CA ARG A 62 -11.60 -1.78 -4.44
C ARG A 62 -10.94 -0.58 -5.15
N ARG A 63 -9.64 -0.35 -4.93
CA ARG A 63 -8.85 0.75 -5.50
C ARG A 63 -7.88 0.28 -6.60
N GLY A 64 -8.11 -0.92 -7.15
CA GLY A 64 -7.38 -1.43 -8.32
C GLY A 64 -6.08 -2.16 -8.01
N PHE A 65 -5.70 -2.29 -6.74
CA PHE A 65 -4.56 -3.12 -6.35
C PHE A 65 -4.88 -4.59 -6.57
N ARG A 66 -3.86 -5.38 -6.94
CA ARG A 66 -3.96 -6.82 -7.14
C ARG A 66 -2.96 -7.53 -6.25
N LEU A 67 -3.35 -8.69 -5.73
CA LEU A 67 -2.43 -9.57 -5.01
C LEU A 67 -1.47 -10.19 -6.01
N THR A 68 -0.17 -10.00 -5.79
CA THR A 68 0.90 -10.48 -6.69
C THR A 68 1.83 -11.48 -6.02
N ALA A 69 1.90 -11.49 -4.69
CA ALA A 69 2.71 -12.41 -3.91
C ALA A 69 2.07 -12.67 -2.55
N LEU A 70 2.26 -13.88 -2.04
CA LEU A 70 1.98 -14.26 -0.66
C LEU A 70 3.30 -14.69 -0.03
N TYR A 71 3.60 -14.17 1.16
CA TYR A 71 4.79 -14.51 1.92
C TYR A 71 4.35 -15.21 3.22
N PRO A 72 4.31 -16.56 3.23
CA PRO A 72 4.03 -17.32 4.46
C PRO A 72 5.05 -16.97 5.54
N ASP A 73 4.59 -16.90 6.79
CA ASP A 73 5.44 -16.71 7.98
C ASP A 73 6.31 -15.43 7.97
N ALA A 74 5.95 -14.42 7.17
CA ALA A 74 6.71 -13.18 7.04
C ALA A 74 6.84 -12.38 8.35
N LEU A 75 5.90 -12.55 9.28
CA LEU A 75 5.98 -11.98 10.63
C LEU A 75 7.09 -12.62 11.47
N GLU A 76 7.35 -13.93 11.28
CA GLU A 76 8.46 -14.62 11.93
C GLU A 76 9.81 -14.22 11.31
N ALA A 77 9.84 -13.94 10.00
CA ALA A 77 11.03 -13.46 9.30
C ALA A 77 11.43 -12.01 9.65
N SER A 78 10.52 -11.21 10.25
CA SER A 78 10.80 -9.82 10.66
C SER A 78 11.40 -9.70 12.06
N LYS A 79 11.56 -10.82 12.79
CA LYS A 79 12.34 -10.90 14.03
C LYS A 79 13.82 -11.05 13.65
N SER A 80 14.52 -9.95 13.47
CA SER A 80 15.99 -9.91 13.35
C SER A 80 16.54 -8.82 14.24
#